data_AF-A0A9W9U5W9-F1
#
_entry.id   AF-A0A9W9U5W9-F1
#
_cell.length_a   1.000
_cell.length_b   1.000
_cell.length_c   1.000
_cell.angle_alpha   90.00
_cell.angle_beta   90.00
_cell.angle_gamma   90.00
#
_symmetry.space_group_name_H-M   'P 1'
#
loop_
_entity.id
_entity.type
_entity.pdbx_description
1 polymer ?
#
loop_
_entity_poly.entity_id
_entity_poly.type
_entity_poly.pdbx_seq_one_letter_code
_entity_poly.pdbx_strand_id
1 'polypeptide(L)'
;MVKIKSVEYFRVKPRWLFVKITDEEGQFGWGEGTLEANADSDIEHIWQLIWRLGFYRGGPVFMSAMSGIDIALWDLKGRRLGVPVYQLLGGKVRNKAQVYAWIGGDRPCDVETAA
;
A
#
# COMPACT_ATOMS: atom_id res chain seq x y z
N MET A 1 15.21 7.59 15.70
CA MET A 1 14.37 6.88 14.72
C MET A 1 13.00 6.75 15.37
N VAL A 2 11.96 7.29 14.75
CA VAL A 2 10.64 7.40 15.39
C VAL A 2 9.91 6.06 15.26
N LYS A 3 9.52 5.48 16.39
CA LYS A 3 8.85 4.17 16.43
C LYS A 3 7.41 4.27 15.93
N ILE A 4 6.90 3.14 15.47
CA ILE A 4 5.48 2.98 15.15
C ILE A 4 4.71 2.82 16.46
N LYS A 5 3.66 3.62 16.62
CA LYS A 5 2.77 3.62 17.78
C LYS A 5 1.57 2.70 17.56
N SER A 6 0.96 2.74 16.38
CA SER A 6 -0.21 1.90 16.04
C SER A 6 -0.21 1.46 14.58
N VAL A 7 -0.76 0.29 14.36
CA VAL A 7 -1.18 -0.23 13.05
C VAL A 7 -2.67 -0.54 13.18
N GLU A 8 -3.49 0.10 12.35
CA GLU A 8 -4.95 -0.01 12.39
C GLU A 8 -5.47 -0.39 11.00
N TYR A 9 -6.47 -1.27 10.95
CA TYR A 9 -7.13 -1.62 9.69
C TYR A 9 -8.60 -1.20 9.66
N PHE A 10 -9.06 -0.86 8.45
CA PHE A 10 -10.40 -0.34 8.20
C PHE A 10 -11.05 -1.13 7.07
N ARG A 11 -12.13 -1.83 7.38
CA ARG A 11 -12.98 -2.44 6.34
C ARG A 11 -13.97 -1.39 5.82
N VAL A 12 -13.84 -1.05 4.54
CA VAL A 12 -14.66 -0.05 3.87
C VAL A 12 -15.51 -0.72 2.79
N LYS A 13 -16.81 -0.41 2.75
CA LYS A 13 -17.69 -0.94 1.70
C LYS A 13 -17.27 -0.37 0.33
N PRO A 14 -17.41 -1.12 -0.78
CA PRO A 14 -18.04 -2.44 -0.86
C PRO A 14 -17.12 -3.57 -0.37
N ARG A 15 -15.81 -3.55 -0.67
CA ARG A 15 -14.86 -4.65 -0.39
C ARG A 15 -13.41 -4.16 -0.23
N TRP A 16 -13.21 -3.05 0.47
CA TRP A 16 -11.89 -2.44 0.65
C TRP A 16 -11.35 -2.69 2.06
N LEU A 17 -10.02 -2.79 2.17
CA LEU A 17 -9.32 -2.85 3.45
C LEU A 17 -8.14 -1.88 3.42
N PHE A 18 -8.21 -0.85 4.24
CA PHE A 18 -7.13 0.10 4.41
C PHE A 18 -6.35 -0.18 5.68
N VAL A 19 -5.07 0.12 5.63
CA VAL A 19 -4.15 0.05 6.76
C VAL A 19 -3.63 1.46 7.01
N LYS A 20 -3.66 1.89 8.27
CA LYS A 20 -3.06 3.12 8.74
C LYS A 20 -1.96 2.80 9.72
N ILE A 21 -0.78 3.35 9.48
CA ILE A 21 0.35 3.26 10.39
C ILE A 21 0.57 4.66 10.98
N THR A 22 0.57 4.76 12.31
CA THR A 22 0.82 6.01 13.03
C THR A 22 2.08 5.87 13.89
N ASP A 23 2.94 6.88 13.87
CA ASP A 23 4.16 6.91 14.67
C ASP A 23 3.97 7.58 16.05
N GLU A 24 5.01 7.56 16.88
CA GLU A 24 5.00 8.19 18.20
C GLU A 24 4.86 9.73 18.16
N GLU A 25 5.21 10.36 17.04
CA GLU A 25 5.09 11.81 16.81
C GLU A 25 3.72 12.21 16.23
N GLY A 26 2.84 11.23 15.98
CA GLY A 26 1.51 11.44 15.42
C GLY A 26 1.46 11.60 13.90
N GLN A 27 2.58 11.45 13.18
CA GLN A 27 2.55 11.33 11.72
C GLN A 27 2.01 9.97 11.32
N PHE A 28 1.39 9.90 10.15
CA PHE A 28 0.77 8.68 9.67
C PHE A 28 0.94 8.48 8.17
N GLY A 29 0.86 7.22 7.76
CA GLY A 29 0.80 6.80 6.36
C GLY A 29 -0.32 5.81 6.14
N TRP A 30 -0.83 5.78 4.91
CA TRP A 30 -1.92 4.93 4.48
C TRP A 30 -1.46 3.92 3.44
N GLY A 31 -1.99 2.71 3.55
CA GLY A 31 -1.82 1.68 2.54
C GLY A 31 -3.09 0.87 2.35
N GLU A 32 -3.12 0.11 1.27
CA GLU A 32 -4.20 -0.81 0.95
C GLU A 32 -3.62 -2.21 0.99
N GLY A 33 -4.03 -2.96 2.00
CA GLY A 33 -3.60 -4.34 2.19
C GLY A 33 -4.83 -5.20 2.25
N THR A 34 -4.78 -6.40 1.70
CA THR A 34 -5.78 -7.41 2.04
C THR A 34 -5.11 -8.41 2.99
N LEU A 35 -4.96 -8.06 4.28
CA LEU A 35 -4.25 -8.89 5.29
C LEU A 35 -3.43 -8.03 6.30
N GLU A 36 -2.91 -8.53 7.44
CA GLU A 36 -2.18 -7.74 8.48
C GLU A 36 -0.66 -8.04 8.63
N ALA A 37 0.15 -7.10 9.13
CA ALA A 37 1.52 -7.32 9.65
C ALA A 37 2.05 -6.22 10.62
N ASN A 38 3.21 -6.47 11.25
CA ASN A 38 3.80 -5.74 12.39
C ASN A 38 5.07 -4.93 12.04
N ALA A 39 5.47 -4.04 12.95
CA ALA A 39 6.21 -2.80 12.70
C ALA A 39 7.73 -2.76 13.01
N ASP A 40 8.43 -1.89 12.27
CA ASP A 40 9.52 -0.98 12.71
C ASP A 40 9.62 0.19 11.68
N SER A 41 10.73 0.91 11.54
CA SER A 41 10.85 2.13 10.69
C SER A 41 11.87 2.05 9.54
N ASP A 42 12.58 0.93 9.39
CA ASP A 42 13.39 0.61 8.22
C ASP A 42 12.59 -0.29 7.28
N ILE A 43 12.09 0.30 6.19
CA ILE A 43 11.16 -0.35 5.25
C ILE A 43 11.73 -1.68 4.74
N GLU A 44 13.02 -1.71 4.36
CA GLU A 44 13.64 -2.93 3.84
C GLU A 44 13.81 -3.99 4.93
N HIS A 45 14.22 -3.57 6.12
CA HIS A 45 14.35 -4.49 7.25
C HIS A 45 13.01 -5.13 7.62
N ILE A 46 11.94 -4.34 7.69
CA ILE A 46 10.58 -4.81 7.99
C ILE A 46 10.10 -5.74 6.90
N TRP A 47 10.31 -5.39 5.64
CA TRP A 47 9.91 -6.22 4.51
C TRP A 47 10.59 -7.59 4.58
N GLN A 48 11.91 -7.64 4.82
CA GLN A 48 12.64 -8.89 4.97
C GLN A 48 12.22 -9.67 6.22
N LEU A 49 11.93 -8.98 7.33
CA LEU A 49 11.45 -9.61 8.56
C LEU A 49 10.10 -10.28 8.32
N ILE A 50 9.12 -9.57 7.77
CA ILE A 50 7.80 -10.13 7.45
C ILE A 50 7.97 -11.28 6.44
N TRP A 51 8.70 -11.06 5.33
CA TRP A 51 8.84 -12.06 4.27
C TRP A 51 9.52 -13.36 4.72
N ARG A 52 10.54 -13.28 5.60
CA ARG A 52 11.40 -14.42 5.93
C ARG A 52 11.14 -15.02 7.30
N LEU A 53 10.64 -14.26 8.26
CA LEU A 53 10.40 -14.69 9.63
C LEU A 53 8.90 -14.84 9.90
N GLY A 54 8.51 -16.01 10.39
CA GLY A 54 7.16 -16.25 10.93
C GLY A 54 6.49 -17.52 10.39
N PHE A 55 6.60 -17.82 9.09
CA PHE A 55 5.98 -19.01 8.49
C PHE A 55 6.47 -19.30 7.07
N TYR A 56 5.84 -20.26 6.38
CA TYR A 56 6.05 -20.48 4.95
C TYR A 56 5.86 -19.19 4.14
N ARG A 57 6.69 -19.02 3.10
CA ARG A 57 6.76 -17.77 2.35
C ARG A 57 5.61 -17.63 1.35
N GLY A 58 5.09 -16.41 1.27
CA GLY A 58 4.18 -15.98 0.22
C GLY A 58 2.75 -16.49 0.36
N GLY A 59 2.09 -16.65 -0.78
CA GLY A 59 0.65 -16.88 -0.84
C GLY A 59 -0.17 -15.59 -0.91
N PRO A 60 -1.41 -15.67 -1.42
CA PRO A 60 -2.19 -14.49 -1.77
C PRO A 60 -2.60 -13.66 -0.55
N VAL A 61 -2.90 -14.31 0.59
CA VAL A 61 -3.29 -13.61 1.82
C VAL A 61 -2.10 -12.89 2.43
N PHE A 62 -0.98 -13.59 2.58
CA PHE A 62 0.21 -13.06 3.23
C PHE A 62 0.85 -11.91 2.44
N MET A 63 0.97 -12.06 1.12
CA MET A 63 1.52 -11.01 0.26
C MET A 63 0.65 -9.76 0.26
N SER A 64 -0.67 -9.93 0.25
CA SER A 64 -1.61 -8.82 0.29
C SER A 64 -1.56 -8.08 1.62
N ALA A 65 -1.28 -8.77 2.72
CA ALA A 65 -1.02 -8.15 4.02
C ALA A 65 0.20 -7.25 4.01
N MET A 66 1.32 -7.83 3.59
CA MET A 66 2.62 -7.19 3.55
C MET A 66 2.61 -5.96 2.63
N SER A 67 1.91 -6.04 1.49
CA SER A 67 1.75 -4.92 0.57
C SER A 67 1.08 -3.71 1.22
N GLY A 68 0.04 -3.91 2.03
CA GLY A 68 -0.64 -2.78 2.68
C GLY A 68 0.27 -2.02 3.63
N ILE A 69 1.14 -2.72 4.33
CA ILE A 69 2.11 -2.11 5.26
C ILE A 69 3.24 -1.43 4.51
N ASP A 70 3.78 -2.07 3.48
CA ASP A 70 4.83 -1.45 2.65
C ASP A 70 4.34 -0.10 2.07
N ILE A 71 3.13 -0.07 1.50
CA ILE A 71 2.54 1.17 0.98
C ILE A 71 2.38 2.21 2.09
N ALA A 72 1.87 1.83 3.26
CA ALA A 72 1.69 2.75 4.39
C ALA A 72 3.01 3.32 4.92
N LEU A 73 4.06 2.50 4.99
CA LEU A 73 5.39 2.94 5.41
C LEU A 73 6.03 3.89 4.39
N TRP A 74 5.87 3.61 3.09
CA TRP A 74 6.31 4.53 2.03
C TRP A 74 5.54 5.84 2.02
N ASP A 75 4.23 5.82 2.25
CA ASP A 75 3.41 7.03 2.39
C ASP A 75 3.87 7.86 3.60
N LEU A 76 4.07 7.22 4.76
CA LEU A 76 4.59 7.87 5.97
C LEU A 76 5.97 8.51 5.72
N LYS A 77 6.88 7.79 5.05
CA LYS A 77 8.22 8.29 4.71
C LYS A 77 8.17 9.49 3.76
N GLY A 78 7.34 9.42 2.72
CA GLY A 78 7.13 10.54 1.79
C GLY A 78 6.58 11.78 2.50
N ARG A 79 5.56 11.59 3.35
CA ARG A 79 4.96 12.67 4.15
C ARG A 79 5.96 13.32 5.11
N ARG A 80 6.70 12.52 5.87
CA ARG A 80 7.74 13.02 6.79
C ARG A 80 8.81 13.85 6.07
N LEU A 81 9.19 13.44 4.85
CA LEU A 81 10.19 14.15 4.05
C LEU A 81 9.60 15.27 3.17
N GLY A 82 8.29 15.46 3.17
CA GLY A 82 7.62 16.48 2.35
C GLY A 82 7.76 16.26 0.84
N VAL A 83 8.03 15.03 0.39
CA VAL A 83 8.23 14.70 -1.03
C VAL A 83 7.35 13.53 -1.46
N PRO A 84 6.88 13.52 -2.72
CA PRO A 84 6.13 12.38 -3.23
C PRO A 84 7.05 11.16 -3.36
N VAL A 85 6.50 9.96 -3.13
CA VAL A 85 7.27 8.69 -3.08
C VAL A 85 8.14 8.47 -4.31
N TYR A 86 7.68 8.82 -5.52
CA TYR A 86 8.49 8.66 -6.74
C TYR A 86 9.80 9.45 -6.72
N GLN A 87 9.91 10.55 -5.96
CA GLN A 87 11.18 11.28 -5.81
C GLN A 87 12.19 10.48 -5.00
N LEU A 88 11.71 9.72 -4.00
CA LEU A 88 12.53 8.80 -3.21
C LEU A 88 13.01 7.61 -4.05
N LEU A 89 12.26 7.25 -5.11
CA LEU A 89 12.56 6.17 -6.04
C LEU A 89 13.43 6.60 -7.24
N GLY A 90 14.05 7.78 -7.19
CA GLY A 90 14.94 8.27 -8.24
C GLY A 90 14.34 9.31 -9.19
N GLY A 91 13.14 9.81 -8.90
CA GLY A 91 12.54 10.94 -9.62
C GLY A 91 11.69 10.55 -10.83
N LYS A 92 11.17 11.57 -11.53
CA LYS A 92 10.27 11.37 -12.68
C LYS A 92 11.04 10.90 -13.91
N VAL A 93 10.55 9.84 -14.54
CA VAL A 93 10.99 9.38 -15.88
C VAL A 93 9.98 9.70 -16.99
N ARG A 94 8.84 10.30 -16.64
CA ARG A 94 7.74 10.70 -17.54
C ARG A 94 6.90 11.82 -16.92
N ASN A 95 6.23 12.61 -17.77
CA ASN A 95 5.37 13.72 -17.32
C ASN A 95 3.93 13.31 -16.99
N LYS A 96 3.44 12.22 -17.60
CA LYS A 96 2.11 11.63 -17.37
C LYS A 96 2.17 10.11 -17.52
N ALA A 97 1.27 9.39 -16.86
CA ALA A 97 1.05 7.96 -17.05
C ALA A 97 -0.18 7.76 -17.94
N GLN A 98 -0.07 6.92 -18.97
CA GLN A 98 -1.24 6.50 -19.75
C GLN A 98 -2.08 5.51 -18.92
N VAL A 99 -3.40 5.64 -18.99
CA VAL A 99 -4.35 4.82 -18.25
C VAL A 99 -5.39 4.23 -19.21
N TYR A 100 -5.98 3.10 -18.83
CA TYR A 100 -7.13 2.49 -19.49
C TYR A 100 -8.15 2.11 -18.42
N ALA A 101 -9.42 1.99 -18.81
CA ALA A 101 -10.51 1.64 -17.90
C ALA A 101 -11.12 0.29 -18.30
N TRP A 102 -11.67 -0.42 -17.32
CA TRP A 102 -12.53 -1.57 -17.60
C TRP A 102 -13.91 -1.05 -18.03
N ILE A 103 -14.43 -1.59 -19.14
CA ILE A 103 -15.78 -1.32 -19.64
C ILE A 103 -16.55 -2.62 -19.56
N GLY A 104 -17.69 -2.58 -18.88
CA GLY A 104 -18.56 -3.74 -18.67
C GLY A 104 -19.77 -3.74 -19.59
N GLY A 105 -20.30 -4.93 -19.86
CA GLY A 105 -21.53 -5.16 -20.59
C GLY A 105 -21.73 -6.65 -20.81
N ASP A 106 -22.96 -7.13 -20.64
CA ASP A 106 -23.25 -8.58 -20.78
C ASP A 106 -23.12 -9.05 -22.24
N ARG A 107 -23.32 -8.15 -23.21
CA ARG A 107 -23.17 -8.42 -24.65
C ARG A 107 -22.22 -7.42 -25.32
N PRO A 108 -21.63 -7.74 -26.48
CA PRO A 108 -20.73 -6.82 -27.19
C PRO A 108 -21.32 -5.43 -27.47
N CYS A 109 -22.61 -5.33 -27.81
CA CYS A 109 -23.28 -4.04 -28.04
C CYS A 109 -23.40 -3.17 -26.77
N ASP A 110 -23.47 -3.80 -25.60
CA ASP A 110 -23.56 -3.08 -24.32
C ASP A 110 -22.20 -2.46 -23.97
N VAL A 111 -21.10 -3.14 -24.34
CA VAL A 111 -19.72 -2.62 -24.21
C VAL A 111 -19.49 -1.44 -25.14
N GLU A 112 -19.97 -1.51 -26.40
CA GLU A 112 -19.88 -0.39 -27.35
C GLU A 112 -20.63 0.85 -26.84
N THR A 113 -21.79 0.65 -26.21
CA THR A 113 -22.58 1.76 -25.64
C THR A 113 -21.92 2.39 -24.40
N ALA A 114 -21.14 1.60 -23.63
CA ALA A 114 -20.50 2.04 -22.39
C ALA A 114 -19.08 2.62 -22.57
N ALA A 115 -18.51 2.49 -23.77
CA ALA A 115 -17.18 3.02 -24.14
C ALA A 115 -17.23 4.52 -24.48
#